data_AF-A0A6C2D1C0-F1
#
_entry.id   AF-A0A6C2D1C0-F1
#
_cell.length_a   1.000
_cell.length_b   1.000
_cell.length_c   1.000
_cell.angle_alpha   90.00
_cell.angle_beta   90.00
_cell.angle_gamma   90.00
#
_symmetry.space_group_name_H-M   'P 1'
#
loop_
_entity.id
_entity.type
_entity.pdbx_description
1 polymer ?
#
loop_
_entity_poly.entity_id
_entity_poly.type
_entity_poly.pdbx_seq_one_letter_code
_entity_poly.pdbx_strand_id
1 'polypeptide(L)' 'MPIYDFHCLACDRVFERIVRADVLPACPHCAAEQVEKLVSMPAAPGKSAGIIASARRRAAQEGHLSNFGSSGKAGKT' A
#
# COMPACT_ATOMS: atom_id res chain seq x y z
N MET A 1 0.86 -7.73 15.51
CA MET A 1 2.29 -7.40 15.70
C MET A 1 2.76 -6.69 14.45
N PRO A 2 3.32 -5.49 14.57
CA PRO A 2 3.77 -4.73 13.42
C PRO A 2 4.99 -5.38 12.77
N ILE A 3 5.05 -5.25 11.46
CA ILE A 3 6.17 -5.66 10.62
C ILE A 3 6.90 -4.38 10.21
N TYR A 4 8.22 -4.38 10.34
CA TYR A 4 9.06 -3.25 9.93
C TYR A 4 10.27 -3.73 9.13
N ASP A 5 10.74 -2.86 8.26
CA ASP A 5 12.03 -2.98 7.59
C ASP A 5 13.12 -2.33 8.45
N PHE A 6 14.29 -2.96 8.48
CA PHE A 6 15.46 -2.49 9.20
C PHE A 6 16.67 -2.48 8.28
N HIS A 7 17.54 -1.48 8.42
CA HIS A 7 18.84 -1.41 7.77
C HIS A 7 19.94 -1.67 8.79
N CYS A 8 20.82 -2.63 8.51
CA CYS A 8 21.97 -2.90 9.36
C CYS A 8 23.18 -2.07 8.91
N LEU A 9 23.69 -1.22 9.79
CA LEU A 9 24.84 -0.35 9.51
C LEU A 9 26.17 -1.13 9.42
N ALA A 10 26.23 -2.36 9.94
CA ALA A 10 27.45 -3.17 9.95
C ALA A 10 27.66 -3.98 8.67
N CYS A 11 26.58 -4.52 8.08
CA CYS A 11 26.66 -5.36 6.87
C CYS A 11 25.92 -4.77 5.67
N ASP A 12 25.33 -3.58 5.82
CA ASP A 12 24.64 -2.82 4.79
C ASP A 12 23.46 -3.56 4.15
N ARG A 13 22.81 -4.44 4.91
CA ARG A 13 21.66 -5.23 4.45
C ARG A 13 20.36 -4.71 5.05
N VAL A 14 19.33 -4.71 4.20
CA VAL A 14 17.95 -4.48 4.63
C VAL A 14 17.30 -5.83 4.94
N PHE A 15 16.55 -5.91 6.04
CA PHE A 15 15.82 -7.11 6.44
C PHE A 15 14.51 -6.76 7.14
N GLU A 16 13.54 -7.66 7.06
CA GLU A 16 12.22 -7.50 7.66
C GLU A 16 12.11 -8.27 8.99
N ARG A 17 11.52 -7.64 10.01
CA ARG A 17 11.21 -8.30 11.28
C ARG A 17 9.87 -7.88 11.86
N ILE A 18 9.23 -8.86 12.50
CA ILE A 18 8.10 -8.65 13.39
C ILE A 18 8.65 -8.37 14.79
N VAL A 19 8.38 -7.18 15.35
CA VAL A 19 8.86 -6.79 16.68
C VAL A 19 7.69 -6.57 17.64
N ARG A 20 7.95 -6.78 18.93
CA ARG A 20 7.04 -6.36 20.00
C ARG A 20 7.54 -5.02 20.53
N ALA A 21 6.70 -3.99 20.49
CA ALA A 21 7.06 -2.62 20.86
C ALA A 21 8.25 -2.06 20.05
N ASP A 22 8.87 -0.98 20.52
CA ASP A 22 9.99 -0.30 19.86
C ASP A 22 11.37 -0.93 20.17
N VAL A 23 11.42 -2.25 20.35
CA VAL A 23 12.68 -2.97 20.54
C VAL A 23 13.38 -3.18 19.20
N LEU A 24 14.65 -2.76 19.11
CA LEU A 24 15.49 -2.98 17.93
C LEU A 24 16.00 -4.44 17.90
N PRO A 25 15.76 -5.20 16.82
CA PRO A 25 16.24 -6.57 16.70
C PRO A 25 17.71 -6.62 16.24
N ALA A 26 18.46 -7.65 16.66
CA ALA A 26 19.77 -7.92 16.08
C ALA A 26 19.65 -8.32 14.61
N CYS A 27 20.65 -7.94 13.80
CA CYS A 27 20.70 -8.30 12.38
C CYS A 27 20.81 -9.82 12.21
N PRO A 28 19.95 -10.47 11.41
CA PRO A 28 20.00 -11.92 11.20
C PRO A 28 21.18 -12.41 10.35
N HIS A 29 21.91 -11.50 9.70
CA HIS A 29 23.02 -11.84 8.81
C HIS A 29 24.40 -11.75 9.49
N CYS A 30 24.58 -10.81 10.42
CA CYS A 30 25.87 -10.57 11.06
C CYS A 30 25.81 -10.46 12.59
N ALA A 31 24.62 -10.64 13.19
CA ALA A 31 24.38 -10.50 14.63
C ALA A 31 24.69 -9.11 15.23
N ALA A 32 24.96 -8.10 14.42
CA ALA A 32 25.16 -6.73 14.91
C ALA A 32 23.85 -6.13 15.44
N GLU A 33 23.95 -5.35 16.52
CA GLU A 33 22.84 -4.59 17.12
C GLU A 33 22.69 -3.19 16.51
N GLN A 34 23.61 -2.81 15.63
CA GLN A 34 23.64 -1.54 14.91
C GLN A 34 22.62 -1.59 13.76
N VAL A 35 21.34 -1.36 14.08
CA VAL A 35 20.24 -1.37 13.12
C VAL A 35 19.38 -0.12 13.23
N GLU A 36 18.91 0.37 12.09
CA GLU A 36 17.98 1.50 12.00
C GLU A 36 16.64 1.02 11.44
N LYS A 37 15.54 1.49 12.03
CA LYS A 37 14.19 1.21 11.54
C LYS A 37 13.92 2.08 10.33
N LEU A 38 13.60 1.46 9.20
CA LEU A 38 13.21 2.16 7.99
C LEU A 38 11.74 2.57 8.05
N VAL A 39 11.45 3.76 7.54
CA VAL A 39 10.09 4.22 7.33
C VAL A 39 9.61 3.68 6.00
N SER A 40 8.51 2.91 6.02
CA SER A 40 7.92 2.42 4.79
C SER A 40 7.32 3.57 3.98
N MET A 41 7.59 3.58 2.68
CA MET A 41 7.00 4.57 1.79
C MET A 41 5.50 4.26 1.64
N PRO A 42 4.60 5.23 1.84
CA PRO A 42 3.19 5.02 1.58
C PRO A 42 2.97 4.72 0.09
N ALA A 43 2.04 3.82 -0.20
CA ALA A 43 1.68 3.52 -1.58
C ALA A 43 1.19 4.78 -2.30
N ALA A 44 1.54 4.91 -3.57
CA ALA A 44 1.01 5.98 -4.42
C ALA A 44 -0.53 5.92 -4.48
N PRO A 45 -1.22 7.05 -4.72
CA PRO A 45 -2.67 7.06 -4.86
C PRO A 45 -3.14 6.02 -5.89
N GLY A 46 -4.14 5.22 -5.51
CA GLY A 46 -4.69 4.19 -6.38
C GLY A 46 -5.34 4.78 -7.64
N LYS A 47 -5.23 4.06 -8.76
CA LYS A 47 -5.86 4.45 -10.05
C LYS A 47 -7.34 4.06 -10.17
N SER A 48 -7.91 3.46 -9.12
CA SER A 48 -9.25 2.89 -9.10
C SER A 48 -10.33 3.90 -9.49
N ALA A 49 -10.26 5.14 -8.98
CA ALA A 49 -11.22 6.19 -9.32
C ALA A 49 -11.27 6.47 -10.84
N GLY A 50 -10.12 6.57 -11.49
CA GLY A 50 -10.03 6.77 -12.94
C GLY A 50 -10.54 5.57 -13.73
N ILE A 51 -10.21 4.34 -13.29
CA ILE A 51 -10.69 3.10 -13.90
C ILE A 51 -12.22 3.02 -13.80
N ILE A 52 -12.78 3.23 -12.61
CA ILE A 52 -14.23 3.23 -12.36
C ILE A 52 -14.93 4.29 -13.23
N ALA A 53 -14.39 5.50 -13.29
CA ALA A 53 -14.96 6.56 -14.12
C ALA A 53 -14.99 6.17 -15.62
N SER A 54 -13.91 5.57 -16.13
CA SER A 54 -13.85 5.11 -17.52
C SER A 54 -14.83 3.98 -17.82
N ALA A 55 -14.93 2.98 -16.93
CA ALA A 55 -15.87 1.88 -17.04
C ALA A 55 -17.33 2.36 -17.03
N ARG A 56 -17.66 3.33 -16.17
CA ARG A 56 -19.00 3.91 -16.11
C ARG A 56 -19.36 4.69 -17.37
N ARG A 57 -18.41 5.44 -17.96
CA ARG A 57 -18.62 6.12 -19.25
C ARG A 57 -18.96 5.13 -20.35
N ARG A 58 -18.21 4.02 -20.42
CA ARG A 58 -18.45 2.96 -21.40
C ARG A 58 -19.81 2.28 -21.18
N ALA A 59 -20.15 1.94 -19.94
CA ALA A 59 -21.45 1.38 -19.58
C ALA A 59 -22.63 2.33 -19.92
N ALA A 60 -22.43 3.65 -19.83
CA ALA A 60 -23.42 4.63 -20.27
C ALA A 60 -23.60 4.61 -21.79
N GLN A 61 -22.50 4.56 -22.56
CA GLN A 61 -22.51 4.50 -24.03
C GLN A 61 -23.15 3.21 -24.55
N GLU A 62 -22.86 2.08 -23.91
CA GLU A 62 -23.41 0.76 -24.27
C GLU A 62 -24.84 0.55 -23.74
N GLY A 63 -25.43 1.53 -23.04
CA GLY A 63 -26.79 1.44 -22.51
C GLY A 63 -26.96 0.51 -21.31
N HIS A 64 -25.87 -0.01 -20.73
CA HIS A 64 -25.88 -0.83 -19.53
C HIS A 64 -26.46 -0.10 -18.30
N LEU A 65 -26.50 1.25 -18.34
CA LEU A 65 -27.07 2.08 -17.27
C LEU A 65 -28.56 2.43 -17.49
N SER A 66 -29.24 1.82 -18.47
CA SER A 66 -30.61 2.14 -18.86
C SER A 66 -31.64 1.97 -17.73
N ASN A 67 -31.44 0.97 -16.86
CA ASN A 67 -32.35 0.71 -15.72
C ASN A 67 -32.03 1.52 -14.46
N PHE A 68 -30.94 2.28 -14.43
CA PHE A 68 -30.56 3.04 -13.23
C PHE A 68 -31.23 4.41 -13.20
N GLY A 69 -31.64 4.88 -12.02
CA GLY A 69 -32.07 6.27 -11.80
C GLY A 69 -30.92 7.28 -11.96
N SER A 70 -31.21 8.58 -11.98
CA SER A 70 -30.21 9.66 -12.14
C SER A 70 -29.01 9.53 -11.18
N SER A 71 -29.28 9.23 -9.90
CA SER A 71 -28.26 8.98 -8.87
C SER A 71 -27.42 7.71 -9.13
N GLY A 72 -28.02 6.70 -9.75
CA GLY A 72 -27.35 5.44 -10.12
C GLY A 72 -26.47 5.58 -11.36
N LYS A 73 -26.69 6.59 -12.20
CA LYS A 73 -25.88 6.87 -13.41
C LYS A 73 -24.62 7.67 -13.08
N ALA A 74 -24.73 8.70 -12.23
CA ALA A 74 -23.65 9.65 -11.97
C ALA A 74 -22.41 9.06 -11.28
N GLY A 75 -22.57 8.02 -10.45
CA GLY A 75 -21.46 7.43 -9.68
C GLY A 75 -20.98 8.35 -8.57
N LYS A 76 -20.96 7.87 -7.32
CA LYS A 76 -20.34 8.63 -6.24
C LYS A 76 -18.82 8.53 -6.39
N THR A 77 -18.18 9.68 -6.53
CA THR A 77 -16.73 9.87 -6.51
C THR A 77 -16.16 9.52 -5.16
#